data_AF-A0AAV9AN68-F1
#
_entry.id   AF-A0AAV9AN68-F1
#
_cell.length_a   1.000
_cell.length_b   1.000
_cell.length_c   1.000
_cell.angle_alpha   90.00
_cell.angle_beta   90.00
_cell.angle_gamma   90.00
#
_symmetry.space_group_name_H-M   'P 1'
#
loop_
_entity.id
_entity.type
_entity.pdbx_description
1 polymer ?
#
loop_
_entity_poly.entity_id
_entity_poly.type
_entity_poly.pdbx_seq_one_letter_code
_entity_poly.pdbx_strand_id
1 'polypeptide(L)'
;MEHKSHPHHTLISDSSRDDIYTCADCRFVGMGPRYRCKEGCNFQVHECCMAPLRPSFIRVPLFKDCKFEFLDLPPGVGVDHRFCDACGTDVKGGVYHCYHCDRDLHPCCAYLKDEVIGDVQFRLREEPKSSCMMCNMKRLSKKKKTWWYVSEEEEFGLHVHCAIKLLLREGIAGGGGLAIVKRIGEEKLEVDVRGKKKKREWSTTLKTVRKIAEMVIAFVISVAMGNPTAFLVNLVATVIRD
;
A
#
# COMPACT_ATOMS: atom_id res chain seq x y z
N MET A 1 12.50 -4.06 22.39
CA MET A 1 13.45 -3.71 21.31
C MET A 1 13.77 -2.23 21.39
N GLU A 2 14.95 -1.81 20.95
CA GLU A 2 15.40 -0.41 21.00
C GLU A 2 15.44 0.19 19.59
N HIS A 3 15.08 1.46 19.45
CA HIS A 3 15.16 2.16 18.17
C HIS A 3 16.14 3.33 18.29
N LYS A 4 16.99 3.54 17.27
CA LYS A 4 18.01 4.61 17.27
C LYS A 4 17.40 5.99 17.56
N SER A 5 16.27 6.30 16.95
CA SER A 5 15.54 7.56 17.15
C SER A 5 14.71 7.61 18.45
N HIS A 6 14.74 6.55 19.27
CA HIS A 6 14.08 6.46 20.57
C HIS A 6 14.89 5.59 21.57
N PRO A 7 16.11 6.03 21.92
CA PRO A 7 17.11 5.16 22.55
C PRO A 7 16.88 4.89 24.04
N HIS A 8 16.01 5.64 24.72
CA HIS A 8 15.82 5.53 26.17
C HIS A 8 14.68 4.62 26.60
N HIS A 9 13.88 4.14 25.66
CA HIS A 9 12.61 3.48 25.93
C HIS A 9 12.51 2.15 25.19
N THR A 10 11.85 1.18 25.82
CA THR A 10 11.67 -0.13 25.23
C THR A 10 10.43 -0.13 24.34
N LEU A 11 10.60 -0.55 23.09
CA LEU A 11 9.48 -0.83 22.21
C LEU A 11 8.96 -2.26 22.40
N ILE A 12 7.64 -2.38 22.44
CA ILE A 12 6.89 -3.64 22.52
C ILE A 12 6.08 -3.83 21.23
N SER A 13 5.89 -5.08 20.81
CA SER A 13 5.00 -5.40 19.71
C SER A 13 3.56 -5.13 20.12
N ASP A 14 2.84 -4.39 19.29
CA ASP A 14 1.40 -4.16 19.41
C ASP A 14 0.75 -4.72 18.16
N SER A 15 -0.14 -5.70 18.35
CA SER A 15 -0.89 -6.36 17.28
C SER A 15 -2.29 -5.77 17.08
N SER A 16 -2.61 -4.62 17.70
CA SER A 16 -3.86 -3.88 17.45
C SER A 16 -4.02 -3.62 15.95
N ARG A 17 -5.21 -3.97 15.43
CA ARG A 17 -5.50 -3.94 14.00
C ARG A 17 -6.27 -2.71 13.54
N ASP A 18 -6.79 -1.94 14.48
CA ASP A 18 -7.80 -0.95 14.18
C ASP A 18 -7.29 0.49 14.23
N ASP A 19 -6.23 0.80 14.99
CA ASP A 19 -5.79 2.21 15.09
C ASP A 19 -4.85 2.59 13.94
N ILE A 20 -5.16 3.71 13.30
CA ILE A 20 -4.24 4.39 12.37
C ILE A 20 -3.21 5.17 13.17
N TYR A 21 -1.96 5.13 12.71
CA TYR A 21 -0.86 5.88 13.31
C TYR A 21 0.04 6.46 12.23
N THR A 22 0.88 7.42 12.62
CA THR A 22 1.99 7.89 11.79
C THR A 22 3.27 7.23 12.30
N CYS A 23 3.96 6.50 11.43
CA CYS A 23 5.24 5.89 11.77
C CYS A 23 6.27 6.98 12.09
N ALA A 24 6.95 6.86 13.23
CA ALA A 24 7.95 7.83 13.67
C ALA A 24 9.24 7.81 12.84
N ASP A 25 9.49 6.72 12.10
CA ASP A 25 10.69 6.53 11.25
C ASP A 25 10.44 7.03 9.83
N CYS A 26 9.58 6.36 9.05
CA CYS A 26 9.33 6.70 7.65
C CYS A 26 8.33 7.85 7.46
N ARG A 27 7.66 8.29 8.53
CA ARG A 27 6.61 9.35 8.52
C ARG A 27 5.40 9.03 7.63
N PHE A 28 5.27 7.77 7.22
CA PHE A 28 4.13 7.29 6.47
C PHE A 28 3.04 6.76 7.41
N VAL A 29 1.81 6.74 6.91
CA VAL A 29 0.67 6.18 7.66
C VAL A 29 0.85 4.68 7.89
N GLY A 30 0.43 4.19 9.04
CA GLY A 30 0.43 2.76 9.40
C GLY A 30 -0.86 2.35 10.07
N MET A 31 -1.10 1.05 10.10
CA MET A 31 -2.17 0.39 10.84
C MET A 31 -1.84 -1.10 10.96
N GLY A 32 -2.38 -1.73 11.98
CA GLY A 32 -2.01 -3.10 12.27
C GLY A 32 -0.72 -3.18 13.09
N PRO A 33 -0.07 -4.36 13.04
CA PRO A 33 1.13 -4.64 13.81
C PRO A 33 2.19 -3.57 13.68
N ARG A 34 2.73 -3.22 14.83
CA ARG A 34 3.68 -2.12 15.01
C ARG A 34 4.50 -2.35 16.26
N TYR A 35 5.57 -1.57 16.38
CA TYR A 35 6.28 -1.42 17.63
C TYR A 35 5.92 -0.07 18.24
N ARG A 36 5.44 -0.09 19.49
CA ARG A 36 5.11 1.13 20.24
C ARG A 36 5.95 1.22 21.51
N CYS A 37 6.16 2.44 21.98
CA CYS A 37 6.78 2.71 23.27
C CYS A 37 5.94 2.09 24.41
N LYS A 38 6.61 1.34 25.29
CA LYS A 38 5.99 0.74 26.49
C LYS A 38 5.62 1.81 27.52
N GLU A 39 6.41 2.88 27.56
CA GLU A 39 6.37 3.98 28.52
C GLU A 39 5.32 5.05 28.16
N GLY A 40 4.52 4.82 27.11
CA GLY A 40 3.38 5.67 26.76
C GLY A 40 3.71 6.87 25.88
N CYS A 41 4.93 6.99 25.36
CA CYS A 41 5.23 8.00 24.34
C CYS A 41 4.41 7.72 23.07
N ASN A 42 4.10 8.79 22.31
CA ASN A 42 3.53 8.67 20.97
C ASN A 42 4.60 8.26 19.92
N PHE A 43 5.44 7.28 20.27
CA PHE A 43 6.45 6.70 19.40
C PHE A 43 5.96 5.34 18.94
N GLN A 44 5.67 5.23 17.65
CA GLN A 44 5.15 4.03 17.02
C GLN A 44 5.81 3.88 15.65
N VAL A 45 6.25 2.68 15.28
CA VAL A 45 6.88 2.40 13.98
C VAL A 45 6.31 1.13 13.37
N HIS A 46 6.26 1.07 12.04
CA HIS A 46 5.93 -0.18 11.33
C HIS A 46 6.95 -1.27 11.68
N GLU A 47 6.53 -2.54 11.63
CA GLU A 47 7.47 -3.66 11.79
C GLU A 47 8.61 -3.61 10.75
N CYS A 48 8.30 -3.28 9.49
CA CYS A 48 9.30 -3.13 8.42
C CYS A 48 10.20 -1.89 8.56
N CYS A 49 9.89 -0.96 9.47
CA CYS A 49 10.73 0.18 9.78
C CYS A 49 11.69 -0.11 10.95
N MET A 50 11.47 -1.20 11.69
CA MET A 50 12.23 -1.56 12.87
C MET A 50 13.49 -2.36 12.52
N ALA A 51 14.65 -1.99 13.07
CA ALA A 51 15.83 -2.85 13.03
C ALA A 51 15.72 -3.98 14.08
N PRO A 52 16.19 -5.23 13.79
CA PRO A 52 16.89 -5.68 12.59
C PRO A 52 15.96 -6.18 11.46
N LEU A 53 14.64 -6.08 11.61
CA LEU A 53 13.67 -6.56 10.61
C LEU A 53 13.79 -5.83 9.27
N ARG A 54 14.29 -4.59 9.31
CA ARG A 54 14.60 -3.75 8.15
C ARG A 54 16.01 -4.02 7.60
N PRO A 55 16.15 -4.61 6.40
CA PRO A 55 17.44 -4.76 5.73
C PRO A 55 18.06 -3.41 5.36
N SER A 56 19.40 -3.33 5.34
CA SER A 56 20.10 -2.15 4.80
C SER A 56 19.96 -2.05 3.28
N PHE A 57 19.74 -3.17 2.60
CA PHE A 57 19.58 -3.20 1.14
C PHE A 57 18.47 -4.15 0.71
N ILE A 58 17.76 -3.79 -0.34
CA ILE A 58 16.73 -4.62 -0.96
C ILE A 58 16.83 -4.59 -2.49
N ARG A 59 16.23 -5.60 -3.12
CA ARG A 59 15.89 -5.61 -4.54
C ARG A 59 14.39 -5.81 -4.65
N VAL A 60 13.75 -5.00 -5.48
CA VAL A 60 12.30 -5.09 -5.71
C VAL A 60 12.03 -5.72 -7.07
N PRO A 61 11.04 -6.61 -7.21
CA PRO A 61 10.81 -7.38 -8.44
C PRO A 61 10.63 -6.51 -9.69
N LEU A 62 10.02 -5.34 -9.55
CA LEU A 62 9.76 -4.43 -10.67
C LEU A 62 11.02 -3.71 -11.18
N PHE A 63 12.08 -3.66 -10.36
CA PHE A 63 13.35 -3.02 -10.69
C PHE A 63 14.51 -4.01 -10.48
N LYS A 64 14.57 -5.05 -11.33
CA LYS A 64 15.53 -6.17 -11.18
C LYS A 64 16.99 -5.73 -11.16
N ASP A 65 17.33 -4.66 -11.89
CA ASP A 65 18.68 -4.13 -12.00
C ASP A 65 19.00 -3.07 -10.92
N CYS A 66 18.04 -2.74 -10.06
CA CYS A 66 18.20 -1.73 -9.02
C CYS A 66 18.48 -2.39 -7.67
N LYS A 67 19.48 -1.86 -6.96
CA LYS A 67 19.74 -2.15 -5.55
C LYS A 67 19.38 -0.91 -4.76
N PHE A 68 18.37 -1.02 -3.91
CA PHE A 68 17.97 0.08 -3.05
C PHE A 68 18.68 -0.03 -1.72
N GLU A 69 19.24 1.09 -1.26
CA GLU A 69 19.84 1.26 0.06
C GLU A 69 18.87 1.99 0.98
N PHE A 70 18.76 1.54 2.22
CA PHE A 70 18.01 2.30 3.20
C PHE A 70 18.79 3.52 3.68
N LEU A 71 18.12 4.68 3.71
CA LEU A 71 18.60 5.92 4.29
C LEU A 71 17.60 6.40 5.36
N ASP A 72 18.12 6.93 6.47
CA ASP A 72 17.28 7.53 7.55
C ASP A 72 16.47 8.73 7.04
N LEU A 73 16.93 9.39 5.97
CA LEU A 73 16.29 10.50 5.28
C LEU A 73 16.54 10.42 3.76
N PRO A 74 15.63 10.94 2.92
CA PRO A 74 15.84 10.96 1.47
C PRO A 74 17.03 11.83 1.07
N PRO A 75 17.72 11.50 -0.04
CA PRO A 75 18.79 12.33 -0.54
C PRO A 75 18.25 13.71 -0.96
N GLY A 76 19.05 14.75 -0.78
CA GLY A 76 18.67 16.11 -1.19
C GLY A 76 17.57 16.76 -0.35
N VAL A 77 17.42 16.39 0.94
CA VAL A 77 16.46 17.02 1.87
C VAL A 77 16.55 18.55 1.76
N GLY A 78 15.42 19.19 1.45
CA GLY A 78 15.30 20.66 1.35
C GLY A 78 15.61 21.25 -0.03
N VAL A 79 16.03 20.44 -1.00
CA VAL A 79 16.30 20.88 -2.38
C VAL A 79 15.16 20.49 -3.31
N ASP A 80 14.77 19.21 -3.32
CA ASP A 80 13.70 18.69 -4.16
C ASP A 80 12.66 17.91 -3.36
N HIS A 81 11.39 18.05 -3.74
CA HIS A 81 10.32 17.20 -3.20
C HIS A 81 10.43 15.80 -3.80
N ARG A 82 10.81 14.83 -2.97
CA ARG A 82 10.91 13.41 -3.33
C ARG A 82 9.59 12.69 -3.08
N PHE A 83 9.21 11.81 -4.01
CA PHE A 83 8.01 10.99 -3.93
C PHE A 83 8.38 9.53 -4.08
N CYS A 84 7.61 8.66 -3.43
CA CYS A 84 7.76 7.23 -3.59
C CYS A 84 7.29 6.80 -4.98
N ASP A 85 8.14 6.13 -5.75
CA ASP A 85 7.87 5.65 -7.10
C ASP A 85 6.76 4.59 -7.15
N ALA A 86 6.48 3.91 -6.04
CA ALA A 86 5.40 2.95 -5.96
C ALA A 86 4.03 3.62 -5.76
N CYS A 87 3.88 4.47 -4.74
CA CYS A 87 2.58 5.02 -4.35
C CYS A 87 2.36 6.49 -4.73
N GLY A 88 3.38 7.19 -5.24
CA GLY A 88 3.31 8.59 -5.66
C GLY A 88 3.10 9.61 -4.53
N THR A 89 3.22 9.18 -3.27
CA THR A 89 3.10 10.06 -2.10
C THR A 89 4.48 10.48 -1.58
N ASP A 90 4.51 11.55 -0.79
CA ASP A 90 5.75 12.17 -0.31
C ASP A 90 6.59 11.21 0.54
N VAL A 91 7.91 11.26 0.35
CA VAL A 91 8.88 10.62 1.26
C VAL A 91 9.36 11.66 2.26
N LYS A 92 9.12 11.42 3.55
CA LYS A 92 9.36 12.41 4.63
C LYS A 92 10.29 11.91 5.75
N GLY A 93 10.80 10.69 5.64
CA GLY A 93 11.63 10.03 6.65
C GLY A 93 12.41 8.88 6.04
N GLY A 94 12.61 7.82 6.81
CA GLY A 94 13.26 6.58 6.35
C GLY A 94 12.78 6.11 4.97
N VAL A 95 13.72 5.82 4.07
CA VAL A 95 13.47 5.57 2.65
C VAL A 95 14.44 4.53 2.10
N TYR A 96 13.98 3.75 1.12
CA TYR A 96 14.85 2.99 0.23
C TYR A 96 15.14 3.81 -1.02
N HIS A 97 16.40 4.16 -1.23
CA HIS A 97 16.87 4.94 -2.37
C HIS A 97 17.76 4.10 -3.28
N CYS A 98 17.56 4.19 -4.59
CA CYS A 98 18.46 3.62 -5.58
C CYS A 98 19.25 4.73 -6.28
N TYR A 99 20.56 4.79 -6.00
CA TYR A 99 21.46 5.75 -6.62
C TYR A 99 21.62 5.58 -8.14
N HIS A 100 21.35 4.38 -8.68
CA HIS A 100 21.50 4.12 -10.11
C HIS A 100 20.38 4.74 -10.95
N CYS A 101 19.14 4.63 -10.48
CA CYS A 101 17.96 5.11 -11.22
C CYS A 101 17.28 6.33 -10.59
N ASP A 102 17.86 6.85 -9.51
CA ASP A 102 17.35 7.98 -8.73
C ASP A 102 15.89 7.82 -8.28
N ARG A 103 15.55 6.61 -7.82
CA ARG A 103 14.19 6.26 -7.37
C ARG A 103 14.13 6.05 -5.88
N ASP A 104 12.96 6.37 -5.33
CA ASP A 104 12.69 6.27 -3.90
C ASP A 104 11.47 5.39 -3.62
N LEU A 105 11.56 4.61 -2.54
CA LEU A 105 10.46 3.79 -2.05
C LEU A 105 10.30 3.99 -0.55
N HIS A 106 9.07 4.18 -0.08
CA HIS A 106 8.79 3.98 1.35
C HIS A 106 9.17 2.55 1.76
N PRO A 107 9.65 2.32 2.99
CA PRO A 107 9.93 0.98 3.49
C PRO A 107 8.79 0.00 3.25
N CYS A 108 7.53 0.38 3.55
CA CYS A 108 6.37 -0.48 3.31
C CYS A 108 6.11 -0.75 1.82
N CYS A 109 6.25 0.26 0.96
CA CYS A 109 6.02 0.11 -0.48
C CYS A 109 7.04 -0.82 -1.14
N ALA A 110 8.26 -0.85 -0.61
CA ALA A 110 9.32 -1.76 -1.05
C ALA A 110 8.98 -3.25 -0.82
N TYR A 111 8.05 -3.57 0.09
CA TYR A 111 7.58 -4.94 0.34
C TYR A 111 6.31 -5.31 -0.43
N LEU A 112 5.77 -4.42 -1.28
CA LEU A 112 4.69 -4.76 -2.19
C LEU A 112 5.08 -5.99 -3.03
N LYS A 113 4.23 -7.02 -2.97
CA LYS A 113 4.48 -8.26 -3.71
C LYS A 113 4.21 -8.03 -5.18
N ASP A 114 5.05 -8.64 -6.01
CA ASP A 114 4.88 -8.66 -7.46
C ASP A 114 3.52 -9.21 -7.87
N GLU A 115 2.99 -10.16 -7.08
CA GLU A 115 1.78 -10.88 -7.40
C GLU A 115 0.83 -10.94 -6.20
N VAL A 116 -0.46 -10.79 -6.49
CA VAL A 116 -1.58 -10.99 -5.56
C VAL A 116 -2.46 -12.06 -6.15
N ILE A 117 -2.58 -13.18 -5.44
CA ILE A 117 -3.36 -14.33 -5.87
C ILE A 117 -4.68 -14.33 -5.10
N GLY A 118 -5.78 -14.27 -5.84
CA GLY A 118 -7.15 -14.50 -5.39
C GLY A 118 -7.90 -15.28 -6.47
N ASP A 119 -9.19 -15.04 -6.64
CA ASP A 119 -9.97 -15.59 -7.76
C ASP A 119 -9.44 -15.08 -9.12
N VAL A 120 -8.83 -13.89 -9.11
CA VAL A 120 -8.10 -13.31 -10.24
C VAL A 120 -6.73 -12.88 -9.77
N GLN A 121 -5.72 -13.19 -10.60
CA GLN A 121 -4.33 -12.88 -10.34
C GLN A 121 -4.00 -11.45 -10.80
N PHE A 122 -3.40 -10.67 -9.90
CA PHE A 122 -2.93 -9.31 -10.19
C PHE A 122 -1.41 -9.25 -10.07
N ARG A 123 -0.79 -8.50 -10.98
CA ARG A 123 0.66 -8.27 -11.01
C ARG A 123 1.01 -6.79 -10.93
N LEU A 124 2.14 -6.49 -10.27
CA LEU A 124 2.71 -5.15 -10.24
C LEU A 124 3.23 -4.75 -11.63
N ARG A 125 2.90 -3.55 -12.07
CA ARG A 125 3.36 -2.95 -13.35
C ARG A 125 3.60 -1.45 -13.19
N GLU A 126 4.51 -0.87 -13.98
CA GLU A 126 4.64 0.60 -14.07
C GLU A 126 3.67 1.22 -15.08
N GLU A 127 3.43 0.55 -16.21
CA GLU A 127 2.69 1.12 -17.34
C GLU A 127 1.78 0.08 -18.02
N PRO A 128 0.56 -0.16 -17.50
CA PRO A 128 -0.42 -1.01 -18.18
C PRO A 128 -1.14 -0.32 -19.34
N LYS A 129 -1.80 -1.11 -20.20
CA LYS A 129 -2.66 -0.59 -21.27
C LYS A 129 -4.00 -0.05 -20.75
N SER A 130 -4.50 -0.59 -19.65
CA SER A 130 -5.77 -0.20 -19.03
C SER A 130 -5.73 1.17 -18.36
N SER A 131 -6.91 1.74 -18.10
CA SER A 131 -7.09 2.85 -17.17
C SER A 131 -7.30 2.33 -15.75
N CYS A 132 -7.05 3.18 -14.76
CA CYS A 132 -7.32 2.83 -13.36
C CYS A 132 -8.82 2.72 -13.13
N MET A 133 -9.29 1.58 -12.63
CA MET A 133 -10.71 1.33 -12.37
C MET A 133 -11.33 2.31 -11.35
N MET A 134 -10.52 2.96 -10.50
CA MET A 134 -11.02 3.87 -9.46
C MET A 134 -11.02 5.34 -9.87
N CYS A 135 -10.06 5.78 -10.68
CA CYS A 135 -9.99 7.19 -11.09
C CYS A 135 -10.18 7.40 -12.59
N ASN A 136 -10.32 6.31 -13.36
CA ASN A 136 -10.43 6.26 -14.81
C ASN A 136 -9.30 6.97 -15.57
N MET A 137 -8.15 7.18 -14.92
CA MET A 137 -6.97 7.80 -15.53
C MET A 137 -5.85 6.79 -15.78
N LYS A 138 -5.08 7.02 -16.85
CA LYS A 138 -3.82 6.30 -17.12
C LYS A 138 -2.61 6.87 -16.38
N ARG A 139 -2.69 8.11 -15.90
CA ARG A 139 -1.60 8.77 -15.15
C ARG A 139 -2.21 9.71 -14.13
N LEU A 140 -1.65 9.73 -12.93
CA LEU A 140 -2.10 10.63 -11.86
C LEU A 140 -1.61 12.06 -12.07
N SER A 141 -0.44 12.22 -12.67
CA SER A 141 0.05 13.50 -13.16
C SER A 141 1.16 13.28 -14.20
N LYS A 142 1.60 14.36 -14.87
CA LYS A 142 2.74 14.31 -15.79
C LYS A 142 4.07 13.96 -15.09
N LYS A 143 4.19 14.27 -13.79
CA LYS A 143 5.44 14.13 -13.01
C LYS A 143 5.47 12.90 -12.11
N LYS A 144 4.31 12.32 -11.78
CA LYS A 144 4.21 11.18 -10.87
C LYS A 144 3.83 9.92 -11.64
N LYS A 145 4.83 9.06 -11.89
CA LYS A 145 4.60 7.66 -12.24
C LYS A 145 4.41 6.90 -10.93
N THR A 146 3.45 6.00 -10.89
CA THR A 146 3.17 5.14 -9.73
C THR A 146 3.00 3.73 -10.22
N TRP A 147 3.26 2.76 -9.35
CA TRP A 147 2.98 1.37 -9.66
C TRP A 147 1.48 1.10 -9.72
N TRP A 148 1.17 -0.04 -10.34
CA TRP A 148 -0.17 -0.54 -10.58
C TRP A 148 -0.27 -2.00 -10.22
N TYR A 149 -1.41 -2.42 -9.70
CA TYR A 149 -1.83 -3.82 -9.78
C TYR A 149 -2.73 -3.99 -11.00
N VAL A 150 -2.42 -5.01 -11.80
CA VAL A 150 -3.05 -5.23 -13.10
C VAL A 150 -3.40 -6.70 -13.26
N SER A 151 -4.62 -7.02 -13.70
CA SER A 151 -5.01 -8.41 -13.99
C SER A 151 -4.21 -8.98 -15.16
N GLU A 152 -4.11 -10.30 -15.29
CA GLU A 152 -3.31 -10.94 -16.35
C GLU A 152 -3.72 -10.52 -17.76
N GLU A 153 -5.01 -10.37 -18.03
CA GLU A 153 -5.54 -9.92 -19.33
C GLU A 153 -5.55 -8.38 -19.47
N GLU A 154 -5.00 -7.66 -18.49
CA GLU A 154 -5.01 -6.20 -18.36
C GLU A 154 -6.40 -5.55 -18.39
N GLU A 155 -7.48 -6.32 -18.22
CA GLU A 155 -8.85 -5.79 -18.13
C GLU A 155 -9.04 -4.84 -16.94
N PHE A 156 -8.31 -5.11 -15.84
CA PHE A 156 -8.43 -4.38 -14.59
C PHE A 156 -7.08 -3.80 -14.19
N GLY A 157 -7.01 -2.48 -14.07
CA GLY A 157 -5.84 -1.77 -13.55
C GLY A 157 -6.19 -0.93 -12.32
N LEU A 158 -5.31 -0.91 -11.32
CA LEU A 158 -5.45 -0.11 -10.11
C LEU A 158 -4.13 0.58 -9.78
N HIS A 159 -4.11 1.92 -9.69
CA HIS A 159 -2.95 2.61 -9.12
C HIS A 159 -2.76 2.21 -7.66
N VAL A 160 -1.54 1.88 -7.27
CA VAL A 160 -1.16 1.73 -5.86
C VAL A 160 -1.50 2.99 -5.07
N HIS A 161 -1.28 4.17 -5.67
CA HIS A 161 -1.70 5.45 -5.10
C HIS A 161 -3.20 5.52 -4.79
N CYS A 162 -4.05 5.10 -5.73
CA CYS A 162 -5.49 5.22 -5.57
C CYS A 162 -5.97 4.32 -4.42
N ALA A 163 -5.45 3.09 -4.34
CA ALA A 163 -5.77 2.17 -3.24
C ALA A 163 -5.37 2.75 -1.87
N ILE A 164 -4.17 3.32 -1.77
CA ILE A 164 -3.69 3.98 -0.53
C ILE A 164 -4.49 5.25 -0.22
N LYS A 165 -4.87 6.03 -1.23
CA LYS A 165 -5.63 7.27 -1.04
C LYS A 165 -7.04 7.01 -0.50
N LEU A 166 -7.67 5.91 -0.93
CA LEU A 166 -8.98 5.49 -0.42
C LEU A 166 -8.90 5.23 1.10
N LEU A 167 -7.89 4.49 1.54
CA LEU A 167 -7.58 4.28 2.95
C LEU A 167 -7.36 5.59 3.73
N LEU A 168 -6.56 6.51 3.18
CA LEU A 168 -6.28 7.79 3.85
C LEU A 168 -7.53 8.65 4.03
N ARG A 169 -8.48 8.64 3.07
CA ARG A 169 -9.74 9.38 3.19
C ARG A 169 -10.67 8.78 4.25
N GLU A 170 -10.86 7.46 4.19
CA GLU A 170 -11.79 6.76 5.08
C GLU A 170 -11.25 6.61 6.52
N GLY A 171 -9.93 6.59 6.69
CA GLY A 171 -9.28 6.56 7.99
C GLY A 171 -9.43 7.85 8.80
N ILE A 172 -9.54 8.99 8.10
CA ILE A 172 -9.83 10.29 8.74
C ILE A 172 -11.28 10.34 9.22
N ALA A 173 -12.19 9.56 8.63
CA ALA A 173 -13.60 9.47 9.02
C ALA A 173 -13.86 8.57 10.25
N GLY A 174 -12.84 8.24 11.05
CA GLY A 174 -13.00 7.73 12.42
C GLY A 174 -13.40 6.26 12.56
N GLY A 175 -13.06 5.40 11.61
CA GLY A 175 -13.19 3.94 11.78
C GLY A 175 -11.87 3.25 11.51
N GLY A 176 -11.50 2.27 12.34
CA GLY A 176 -10.28 1.50 12.13
C GLY A 176 -10.26 0.80 10.78
N GLY A 177 -9.11 0.41 10.24
CA GLY A 177 -9.10 0.04 8.82
C GLY A 177 -9.74 -1.27 8.46
N LEU A 178 -10.12 -2.13 9.42
CA LEU A 178 -11.11 -3.18 9.15
C LEU A 178 -12.49 -2.59 8.82
N ALA A 179 -12.92 -1.55 9.53
CA ALA A 179 -14.14 -0.81 9.22
C ALA A 179 -14.01 -0.03 7.90
N ILE A 180 -12.80 0.40 7.51
CA ILE A 180 -12.55 0.98 6.19
C ILE A 180 -12.73 -0.08 5.10
N VAL A 181 -12.12 -1.26 5.22
CA VAL A 181 -12.28 -2.34 4.22
C VAL A 181 -13.74 -2.80 4.14
N LYS A 182 -14.44 -2.93 5.28
CA LYS A 182 -15.88 -3.23 5.29
C LYS A 182 -16.69 -2.12 4.62
N ARG A 183 -16.43 -0.85 4.92
CA ARG A 183 -17.10 0.29 4.26
C ARG A 183 -16.79 0.34 2.77
N ILE A 184 -15.57 0.06 2.34
CA ILE A 184 -15.23 -0.07 0.91
C ILE A 184 -16.00 -1.23 0.27
N GLY A 185 -16.21 -2.33 1.02
CA GLY A 185 -17.01 -3.48 0.61
C GLY A 185 -18.52 -3.23 0.59
N GLU A 186 -19.02 -2.28 1.37
CA GLU A 186 -20.45 -1.97 1.53
C GLU A 186 -20.88 -0.72 0.74
N GLU A 187 -20.07 0.34 0.71
CA GLU A 187 -20.27 1.50 -0.15
C GLU A 187 -20.27 1.07 -1.61
N LYS A 188 -21.18 1.65 -2.38
CA LYS A 188 -21.16 1.53 -3.83
C LYS A 188 -19.89 2.24 -4.32
N LEU A 189 -18.77 1.52 -4.39
CA LEU A 189 -17.67 1.89 -5.28
C LEU A 189 -18.30 2.02 -6.67
N GLU A 190 -18.53 3.25 -7.12
CA GLU A 190 -18.95 3.55 -8.47
C GLU A 190 -17.76 3.29 -9.40
N VAL A 191 -17.51 2.00 -9.67
CA VAL A 191 -16.56 1.58 -10.69
C VAL A 191 -17.20 1.91 -12.04
N ASP A 192 -16.81 3.03 -12.63
CA ASP A 192 -17.24 3.42 -13.98
C ASP A 192 -16.53 2.53 -15.02
N VAL A 193 -17.08 1.32 -15.22
CA VAL A 193 -16.66 0.42 -16.31
C VAL A 193 -17.28 0.93 -17.61
N ARG A 194 -16.65 1.93 -18.23
CA ARG A 194 -17.11 2.44 -19.53
C ARG A 194 -16.85 1.43 -20.64
N GLY A 195 -17.92 0.78 -21.09
CA GLY A 195 -18.04 0.29 -22.46
C GLY A 195 -18.38 -1.18 -22.63
N LYS A 196 -19.66 -1.55 -22.46
CA LYS A 196 -20.35 -2.58 -23.27
C LYS A 196 -21.84 -2.57 -22.95
N LYS A 197 -22.66 -1.92 -23.79
CA LYS A 197 -24.12 -2.04 -23.76
C LYS A 197 -24.52 -3.45 -24.24
N LYS A 198 -24.81 -4.40 -23.36
CA LYS A 198 -25.79 -5.50 -23.62
C LYS A 198 -26.43 -5.98 -22.31
N LYS A 199 -27.72 -5.69 -22.17
CA LYS A 199 -28.60 -6.09 -21.06
C LYS A 199 -28.89 -7.59 -21.13
N ARG A 200 -28.29 -8.41 -20.25
CA ARG A 200 -28.94 -9.52 -19.50
C ARG A 200 -27.96 -10.47 -18.78
N GLU A 201 -26.66 -10.33 -18.96
CA GLU A 201 -25.61 -11.11 -18.25
C GLU A 201 -24.57 -10.18 -17.60
N TRP A 202 -25.02 -8.99 -17.17
CA TRP A 202 -24.17 -7.86 -16.74
C TRP A 202 -24.07 -7.73 -15.20
N SER A 203 -24.94 -8.41 -14.45
CA SER A 203 -25.01 -8.25 -12.98
C SER A 203 -23.99 -9.09 -12.21
N THR A 204 -23.65 -10.28 -12.73
CA THR A 204 -22.68 -11.20 -12.13
C THR A 204 -21.25 -10.69 -12.34
N THR A 205 -20.91 -10.28 -13.56
CA THR A 205 -19.59 -9.72 -13.89
C THR A 205 -19.26 -8.48 -13.07
N LEU A 206 -20.19 -7.53 -12.91
CA LEU A 206 -19.98 -6.35 -12.06
C LEU A 206 -19.75 -6.70 -10.59
N LYS A 207 -20.46 -7.71 -10.05
CA LYS A 207 -20.24 -8.20 -8.69
C LYS A 207 -18.85 -8.82 -8.54
N THR A 208 -18.41 -9.61 -9.52
CA THR A 208 -17.08 -10.21 -9.55
C THR A 208 -15.99 -9.14 -9.61
N VAL A 209 -16.12 -8.15 -10.51
CA VAL A 209 -15.17 -7.02 -10.63
C VAL A 209 -15.09 -6.21 -9.34
N ARG A 210 -16.23 -5.96 -8.70
CA ARG A 210 -16.28 -5.29 -7.40
C ARG A 210 -15.56 -6.08 -6.31
N LYS A 211 -15.88 -7.36 -6.13
CA LYS A 211 -15.20 -8.25 -5.16
C LYS A 211 -13.69 -8.25 -5.40
N ILE A 212 -13.27 -8.34 -6.65
CA ILE A 212 -11.85 -8.31 -7.04
C ILE A 212 -11.19 -6.97 -6.68
N ALA A 213 -11.84 -5.84 -7.01
CA ALA A 213 -11.33 -4.51 -6.66
C ALA A 213 -11.16 -4.35 -5.14
N GLU A 214 -12.15 -4.77 -4.36
CA GLU A 214 -12.10 -4.80 -2.89
C GLU A 214 -10.91 -5.63 -2.39
N MET A 215 -10.67 -6.81 -2.98
CA MET A 215 -9.53 -7.66 -2.62
C MET A 215 -8.18 -6.99 -2.90
N VAL A 216 -8.01 -6.40 -4.10
CA VAL A 216 -6.74 -5.75 -4.47
C VAL A 216 -6.50 -4.49 -3.63
N ILE A 217 -7.55 -3.70 -3.38
CA ILE A 217 -7.47 -2.52 -2.50
C ILE A 217 -7.05 -2.95 -1.09
N ALA A 218 -7.72 -3.96 -0.53
CA ALA A 218 -7.41 -4.49 0.78
C ALA A 218 -5.97 -5.01 0.87
N PHE A 219 -5.50 -5.72 -0.15
CA PHE A 219 -4.12 -6.18 -0.23
C PHE A 219 -3.13 -5.00 -0.23
N VAL A 220 -3.29 -4.03 -1.14
CA VAL A 220 -2.40 -2.88 -1.26
C VAL A 220 -2.33 -2.11 0.05
N ILE A 221 -3.49 -1.90 0.69
CA ILE A 221 -3.60 -1.28 2.01
C ILE A 221 -2.77 -2.04 3.04
N SER A 222 -2.93 -3.36 3.11
CA SER A 222 -2.27 -4.19 4.11
C SER A 222 -0.75 -4.16 3.99
N VAL A 223 -0.24 -4.24 2.76
CA VAL A 223 1.19 -4.17 2.51
C VAL A 223 1.75 -2.77 2.71
N ALA A 224 1.06 -1.73 2.21
CA ALA A 224 1.47 -0.35 2.42
C ALA A 224 1.50 0.06 3.90
N MET A 225 0.73 -0.64 4.74
CA MET A 225 0.67 -0.43 6.17
C MET A 225 1.64 -1.30 6.98
N GLY A 226 2.47 -2.12 6.30
CA GLY A 226 3.56 -2.87 6.93
C GLY A 226 3.20 -4.29 7.37
N ASN A 227 2.04 -4.84 6.97
CA ASN A 227 1.63 -6.20 7.28
C ASN A 227 1.08 -6.95 6.06
N PRO A 228 1.93 -7.58 5.25
CA PRO A 228 1.47 -8.34 4.07
C PRO A 228 0.69 -9.62 4.43
N THR A 229 0.85 -10.17 5.64
CA THR A 229 0.46 -11.55 5.97
C THR A 229 -0.87 -11.67 6.72
N ALA A 230 -1.19 -10.76 7.64
CA ALA A 230 -2.37 -10.94 8.51
C ALA A 230 -3.72 -10.61 7.84
N PHE A 231 -3.70 -9.91 6.71
CA PHE A 231 -4.93 -9.54 6.01
C PHE A 231 -5.35 -10.57 4.96
N LEU A 232 -4.39 -11.22 4.30
CA LEU A 232 -4.64 -12.33 3.38
C LEU A 232 -5.45 -13.45 4.05
N VAL A 233 -5.19 -13.74 5.32
CA VAL A 233 -5.88 -14.80 6.08
C VAL A 233 -7.36 -14.47 6.34
N ASN A 234 -7.69 -13.21 6.67
CA ASN A 234 -9.07 -12.83 6.98
C ASN A 234 -9.92 -12.58 5.72
N LEU A 235 -9.31 -12.08 4.65
CA LEU A 235 -9.99 -11.84 3.38
C LEU A 235 -10.38 -13.16 2.70
N VAL A 236 -9.50 -14.17 2.73
CA VAL A 236 -9.81 -15.53 2.27
C VAL A 236 -10.98 -16.13 3.07
N ALA A 237 -11.03 -15.90 4.39
CA ALA A 237 -12.10 -16.41 5.25
C ALA A 237 -13.47 -15.72 5.03
N THR A 238 -13.49 -14.48 4.53
CA THR A 238 -14.74 -13.76 4.24
C THR A 238 -15.24 -14.00 2.82
N VAL A 239 -14.34 -14.15 1.84
CA VAL A 239 -14.71 -14.44 0.45
C VAL A 239 -15.19 -15.88 0.25
N ILE A 240 -14.70 -16.85 1.06
CA ILE A 240 -15.16 -18.25 1.02
C ILE A 240 -16.56 -18.44 1.65
N ARG A 241 -17.07 -17.46 2.41
CA ARG A 241 -18.35 -17.58 3.15
C ARG A 241 -19.59 -17.03 2.43
N ASP A 242 -19.46 -16.50 1.21
CA ASP A 242 -20.57 -15.98 0.40
C ASP A 242 -20.74 -16.70 -0.95
#